data_AF-G2GCC7-F1
#
_entry.id   AF-G2GCC7-F1
#
_cell.length_a   1.000
_cell.length_b   1.000
_cell.length_c   1.000
_cell.angle_alpha   90.00
_cell.angle_beta   90.00
_cell.angle_gamma   90.00
#
_symmetry.space_group_name_H-M   'P 1'
#
loop_
_entity.id
_entity.type
_entity.pdbx_description
1 polymer ?
#
loop_
_entity_poly.entity_id
_entity_poly.type
_entity_poly.pdbx_seq_one_letter_code
_entity_poly.pdbx_strand_id
1 'polypeptide(L)'
;MRIVAPSWHTPTDEDGWRLRDPTGGAQTYTTGHPRYLVHLSRRCPDCLIHLRAMEDTFLRRFADREEVIDCGWYTTTALGQLVHLADARGGR
;
A
#
# COMPACT_ATOMS: atom_id res chain seq x y z
N MET A 1 -4.82 4.14 3.28
CA MET A 1 -3.60 4.88 3.66
C MET A 1 -3.27 5.94 2.60
N ARG A 2 -2.64 7.07 2.97
CA ARG A 2 -2.30 8.17 2.04
C ARG A 2 -0.81 8.49 2.09
N ILE A 3 -0.16 8.66 0.94
CA ILE A 3 1.22 9.16 0.87
C ILE A 3 1.25 10.62 1.36
N VAL A 4 2.10 10.90 2.36
CA VAL A 4 2.24 12.24 2.95
C VAL A 4 3.64 12.84 2.78
N ALA A 5 4.64 12.01 2.53
CA ALA A 5 6.00 12.44 2.24
C ALA A 5 6.76 11.31 1.52
N PRO A 6 7.79 11.62 0.72
CA PRO A 6 8.83 10.64 0.41
C PRO A 6 9.40 10.12 1.75
N SER A 7 9.54 8.81 1.89
CA SER A 7 10.11 8.25 3.11
C SER A 7 11.63 8.33 3.02
N TRP A 8 12.24 8.99 4.00
CA TRP A 8 13.63 8.76 4.33
C TRP A 8 13.67 7.68 5.40
N HIS A 9 14.09 6.47 5.02
CA HIS A 9 14.48 5.45 5.99
C HIS A 9 15.71 4.71 5.47
N THR A 10 16.81 5.03 6.11
CA THR A 10 18.17 4.53 5.99
C THR A 10 18.41 3.02 6.23
N PRO A 11 17.49 2.15 6.69
CA PRO A 11 17.83 0.73 6.91
C PRO A 11 17.73 -0.19 5.69
N THR A 12 16.99 0.17 4.64
CA THR A 12 16.67 -0.77 3.56
C THR A 12 17.27 -0.44 2.21
N ASP A 13 18.05 0.64 2.08
CA ASP A 13 18.62 1.17 0.81
C ASP A 13 17.59 1.38 -0.34
N GLU A 14 16.31 1.15 -0.08
CA GLU A 14 15.20 1.28 -1.01
C GLU A 14 14.44 2.58 -0.74
N ASP A 15 14.14 3.32 -1.79
CA ASP A 15 13.26 4.49 -1.73
C ASP A 15 11.88 4.05 -1.21
N GLY A 16 11.46 4.56 -0.05
CA GLY A 16 10.15 4.29 0.54
C GLY A 16 9.19 5.48 0.43
N TRP A 17 7.90 5.27 0.69
CA TRP A 17 6.92 6.35 0.89
C TRP A 17 6.34 6.34 2.29
N ARG A 18 6.25 7.50 2.94
CA ARG A 18 5.57 7.60 4.24
C ARG A 18 4.07 7.67 4.01
N LEU A 19 3.37 6.68 4.54
CA LEU A 19 1.94 6.51 4.46
C LEU A 19 1.31 6.91 5.79
N ARG A 20 0.26 7.73 5.75
CA ARG A 20 -0.61 8.00 6.90
C ARG A 20 -1.72 6.96 6.95
N ASP A 21 -1.89 6.35 8.12
CA ASP A 21 -3.05 5.52 8.44
C ASP A 21 -4.28 6.43 8.66
N PRO A 22 -5.36 6.28 7.86
CA PRO A 22 -6.57 7.10 8.01
C PRO A 22 -7.35 6.82 9.30
N THR A 23 -7.20 5.64 9.93
CA THR A 23 -7.87 5.32 11.19
C THR A 23 -7.01 5.62 12.41
N GLY A 24 -5.72 5.94 12.19
CA GLY A 24 -4.80 6.36 13.24
C GLY A 24 -4.60 5.31 14.32
N GLY A 25 -4.45 4.04 13.95
CA GLY A 25 -4.28 2.91 14.87
C GLY A 25 -3.00 2.97 15.72
N ALA A 26 -2.37 1.83 15.99
CA ALA A 26 -1.16 1.76 16.82
C ALA A 26 0.03 2.58 16.26
N GLN A 27 0.02 2.90 14.96
CA GLN A 27 0.98 3.79 14.32
C GLN A 27 0.28 4.77 13.39
N THR A 28 0.56 6.06 13.55
CA THR A 28 0.02 7.12 12.68
C THR A 28 0.68 7.12 11.28
N TYR A 29 1.91 6.61 11.19
CA TYR A 29 2.68 6.58 9.95
C TYR A 29 3.38 5.23 9.74
N THR A 30 3.37 4.75 8.51
CA THR A 30 4.02 3.51 8.05
C THR A 30 4.87 3.79 6.82
N THR A 31 5.91 3.00 6.57
CA THR A 31 6.69 3.11 5.32
C THR A 31 6.22 2.06 4.32
N GLY A 32 5.76 2.46 3.14
CA GLY A 32 5.39 1.53 2.06
C GLY A 32 6.40 1.51 0.94
N HIS A 33 6.68 0.32 0.39
CA HIS A 33 7.52 0.18 -0.80
C HIS A 33 6.78 0.73 -2.05
N PRO A 34 7.42 1.55 -2.90
CA PRO A 34 6.82 2.14 -4.10
C PRO A 34 6.13 1.15 -5.04
N ARG A 35 6.61 -0.09 -5.12
CA ARG A 35 6.10 -1.10 -6.05
C ARG A 35 4.64 -1.52 -5.80
N TYR A 36 4.10 -1.22 -4.62
CA TYR A 36 2.70 -1.49 -4.27
C TYR A 36 1.84 -0.23 -4.14
N LEU A 37 2.38 0.91 -4.58
CA LEU A 37 1.72 2.19 -4.47
C LEU A 37 1.41 2.73 -5.87
N VAL A 38 0.19 3.22 -6.04
CA VAL A 38 -0.22 3.91 -7.26
C VAL A 38 -0.21 5.41 -7.03
N HIS A 39 0.16 6.15 -8.07
CA HIS A 39 0.06 7.60 -8.03
C HIS A 39 -1.35 8.03 -8.40
N LEU A 40 -2.02 8.76 -7.52
CA LEU A 40 -3.37 9.27 -7.75
C LEU A 40 -3.40 10.66 -8.40
N SER A 41 -2.31 11.44 -8.28
CA SER A 41 -2.22 12.83 -8.76
C SER A 41 -1.51 13.00 -10.10
N ARG A 42 -0.92 11.94 -10.66
CA ARG A 42 -0.25 11.95 -11.95
C ARG A 42 -0.75 10.83 -12.84
N ARG A 43 -0.86 11.10 -14.13
CA ARG A 43 -1.25 10.09 -15.12
C ARG A 43 -0.05 9.20 -15.44
N CYS A 44 0.05 8.06 -14.74
CA CYS A 44 1.11 7.07 -14.93
C CYS A 44 0.51 5.79 -15.53
N PRO A 45 0.95 5.33 -16.72
CA PRO A 45 0.40 4.15 -17.39
C PRO A 45 0.40 2.90 -16.50
N ASP A 46 1.51 2.60 -15.82
CA ASP A 46 1.62 1.42 -14.95
C ASP A 46 0.64 1.49 -13.76
N CYS A 47 0.50 2.68 -13.17
CA CYS A 47 -0.47 2.90 -12.09
C CYS A 47 -1.92 2.71 -12.57
N LEU A 48 -2.24 3.14 -13.79
CA LEU A 48 -3.58 2.97 -14.37
C LEU A 48 -3.87 1.51 -14.69
N ILE A 49 -2.89 0.76 -15.22
CA ILE A 49 -3.03 -0.68 -15.47
C ILE A 49 -3.25 -1.43 -14.16
N HIS A 50 -2.45 -1.11 -13.13
CA HIS A 50 -2.59 -1.73 -11.82
C HIS A 50 -3.94 -1.39 -11.16
N LEU A 51 -4.36 -0.11 -11.20
CA LEU A 51 -5.66 0.32 -10.69
C LEU A 51 -6.80 -0.40 -11.41
N ARG A 52 -6.74 -0.51 -12.74
CA ARG A 52 -7.75 -1.20 -13.52
C ARG A 52 -7.85 -2.69 -13.17
N ALA A 53 -6.70 -3.36 -12.99
CA ALA A 53 -6.67 -4.76 -12.58
C ALA A 53 -7.27 -4.97 -11.18
N MET A 54 -7.00 -4.05 -10.25
CA MET A 54 -7.64 -4.06 -8.92
C MET A 54 -9.14 -3.84 -9.02
N GLU A 55 -9.58 -2.83 -9.78
CA GLU A 55 -11.00 -2.53 -9.99
C GLU A 55 -11.76 -3.72 -10.58
N ASP A 56 -11.22 -4.34 -11.64
CA ASP A 56 -11.86 -5.50 -12.28
C ASP A 56 -11.97 -6.71 -11.33
N THR A 57 -11.02 -6.85 -10.40
CA THR A 57 -11.00 -7.92 -9.40
C THR A 57 -11.96 -7.64 -8.24
N PHE A 58 -12.03 -6.39 -7.78
CA PHE A 58 -12.66 -6.05 -6.52
C PHE A 58 -14.03 -5.41 -6.64
N LEU A 59 -14.25 -4.55 -7.64
CA LEU A 59 -15.53 -3.86 -7.78
C LEU A 59 -16.65 -4.87 -7.95
N ARG A 60 -16.46 -5.94 -8.74
CA ARG A 60 -17.51 -6.98 -8.86
C ARG A 60 -17.77 -7.74 -7.55
N ARG A 61 -16.76 -7.89 -6.70
CA ARG A 61 -16.87 -8.67 -5.45
C ARG A 61 -17.45 -7.85 -4.30
N PHE A 62 -17.28 -6.54 -4.34
CA PHE A 62 -17.58 -5.63 -3.22
C PHE A 62 -18.45 -4.43 -3.64
N ALA A 63 -19.08 -4.44 -4.82
CA ALA A 63 -19.84 -3.32 -5.39
C ALA A 63 -20.86 -2.71 -4.43
N ASP A 64 -21.55 -3.54 -3.65
CA ASP A 64 -22.66 -3.11 -2.80
C ASP A 64 -22.24 -2.89 -1.33
N ARG A 65 -20.93 -2.79 -1.07
CA ARG A 65 -20.37 -2.62 0.26
C ARG A 65 -19.80 -1.21 0.42
N GLU A 66 -20.40 -0.43 1.32
CA GLU A 66 -19.90 0.91 1.68
C GLU A 66 -18.88 0.89 2.84
N GLU A 67 -18.71 -0.27 3.48
CA GLU A 67 -17.75 -0.47 4.55
C GLU A 67 -16.30 -0.56 4.03
N VAL A 68 -15.34 -0.17 4.89
CA VAL A 68 -13.92 -0.37 4.60
C VAL A 68 -13.60 -1.86 4.72
N ILE A 69 -13.25 -2.49 3.59
CA ILE A 69 -12.90 -3.92 3.54
C ILE A 69 -11.39 -4.09 3.56
N ASP A 70 -10.88 -4.71 4.61
CA ASP A 70 -9.52 -5.22 4.61
C ASP A 70 -9.46 -6.52 3.77
N CYS A 71 -8.79 -6.46 2.63
CA CYS A 71 -8.59 -7.61 1.75
C CYS A 71 -7.48 -8.55 2.24
N GLY A 72 -6.76 -8.20 3.32
CA GLY A 72 -5.74 -9.02 3.94
C GLY A 72 -4.51 -9.25 3.06
N TRP A 73 -4.19 -8.33 2.15
CA TRP A 73 -3.09 -8.48 1.17
C TRP A 73 -1.77 -7.88 1.64
N TYR A 74 -1.83 -7.01 2.64
CA TYR A 74 -0.69 -6.31 3.17
C TYR A 74 -0.51 -6.64 4.65
N THR A 75 0.73 -6.64 5.08
CA THR A 75 1.11 -6.74 6.48
C THR A 75 2.18 -5.71 6.80
N THR A 76 2.41 -5.46 8.09
CA THR A 76 3.51 -4.63 8.55
C THR A 76 4.64 -5.51 9.07
N THR A 77 5.86 -5.28 8.63
CA THR A 77 7.06 -5.92 9.20
C THR A 77 7.33 -5.39 10.61
N ALA A 78 8.23 -6.05 11.34
CA ALA A 78 8.70 -5.57 12.65
C ALA A 78 9.32 -4.16 12.61
N LEU A 79 9.79 -3.73 11.44
CA LEU A 79 10.33 -2.39 11.19
C LEU A 79 9.25 -1.35 10.84
N GLY A 80 7.97 -1.72 10.88
CA GLY A 80 6.88 -0.82 10.53
C GLY A 80 6.79 -0.54 9.02
N GLN A 81 7.18 -1.50 8.18
CA GLN A 81 7.07 -1.39 6.73
C GLN A 81 5.83 -2.12 6.22
N LEU A 82 5.01 -1.46 5.40
CA LEU A 82 3.91 -2.08 4.69
C LEU A 82 4.45 -2.89 3.52
N VAL A 83 4.23 -4.20 3.55
CA VAL A 83 4.66 -5.15 2.52
C VAL A 83 3.49 -6.01 2.08
N HIS A 84 3.49 -6.44 0.81
CA HIS A 84 2.52 -7.40 0.33
C HIS A 84 2.81 -8.80 0.92
N LEU A 85 1.78 -9.58 1.24
CA LEU A 85 1.94 -10.90 1.88
C LEU A 85 2.77 -11.88 1.06
N ALA A 86 2.71 -11.79 -0.27
CA ALA A 86 3.52 -12.64 -1.16
C ALA A 86 5.02 -12.41 -0.95
N ASP A 87 5.41 -11.17 -0.65
CA ASP A 87 6.79 -10.75 -0.50
C ASP A 87 7.28 -10.90 0.94
N ALA A 88 6.38 -10.78 1.93
CA ALA A 88 6.67 -11.10 3.32
C ALA A 88 7.11 -12.58 3.53
N ARG A 89 6.68 -13.48 2.64
CA ARG A 89 7.04 -14.91 2.67
C ARG A 89 8.35 -15.23 1.93
N GLY A 90 8.88 -14.28 1.14
CA GLY A 90 10.08 -14.44 0.33
C GLY A 90 11.39 -14.04 1.01
N GLY A 91 11.32 -13.50 2.23
CA GLY A 91 12.50 -13.16 3.02
C GLY A 91 13.18 -14.42 3.56
N ARG A 92 14.02 -15.03 2.75
CA ARG A 92 14.95 -16.08 3.16
C ARG A 92 16.37 -15.65 2.83
#